data_AF-A0A925FPJ8-F1
#
_entry.id   AF-A0A925FPJ8-F1
#
_cell.length_a   1.000
_cell.length_b   1.000
_cell.length_c   1.000
_cell.angle_alpha   90.00
_cell.angle_beta   90.00
_cell.angle_gamma   90.00
#
_symmetry.space_group_name_H-M   'P 1'
#
loop_
_entity.id
_entity.type
_entity.pdbx_description
1 polymer ?
#
loop_
_entity_poly.entity_id
_entity_poly.type
_entity_poly.pdbx_seq_one_letter_code
_entity_poly.pdbx_strand_id
1 'polypeptide(L)'
;MSKVEHLEQIIDRFGPHLHDEPYGGWQAGRVIDRVVPTHCPYCGVQCGMNLLVSDEHVVGFEPRYDFPVNEGKLCPKGVTAYLQVHHPDRLLYPLIKRNGNFERASWDEALDLVTSKFKEVQAKYGKDAIGVYSGSSLTTEKTYLMGKFARAGLGTRYIDYNGRLCMVSAAAGNNKAFGIDRAANPWSDIPLAEVLILAGANCAETFPVLNKFLWQQRDNGGRWIVIDPRETPTARQGDLHLQLKPGTDVAVANGMLNVIVREGLIDEEFIRSKTNGWEETRAAVEKFTPDVASQISGVPAAKIEQAGLLYGRAKTGMIMHARGIEHHSNGVDNVLSYINIVLATGKIGDPGRGYGTITGQGNGQGGREHGQKADQLPGQRSINDPAHRKYICDFWDLPEDELPQAGVSVVEMFDKMREGEIKAFLSICNNGMVSLPDINNIRRSLEGLEFNVNIDFFMSESSRYADVVLPGTTWSEDEGVTASAEGRVVKINKAIDPPGEAKEDWWIINEIARRMGREKYFHFNSSREI
;
A
#
# COMPACT_ATOMS: atom_id res chain seq x y z
N MET A 1 16.81 -8.41 -27.63
CA MET A 1 15.66 -7.93 -28.43
C MET A 1 14.56 -7.54 -27.47
N SER A 2 13.77 -6.51 -27.77
CA SER A 2 12.66 -6.09 -26.89
C SER A 2 11.65 -7.24 -26.77
N LYS A 3 11.14 -7.51 -25.56
CA LYS A 3 10.01 -8.44 -25.36
C LYS A 3 8.65 -7.81 -25.73
N VAL A 4 8.63 -6.51 -26.02
CA VAL A 4 7.46 -5.78 -26.51
C VAL A 4 7.68 -5.52 -28.00
N GLU A 5 6.96 -6.28 -28.80
CA GLU A 5 6.84 -6.11 -30.25
C GLU A 5 5.42 -5.62 -30.54
N HIS A 6 5.21 -4.96 -31.69
CA HIS A 6 3.88 -4.53 -32.14
C HIS A 6 3.10 -3.67 -31.12
N LEU A 7 3.77 -2.76 -30.41
CA LEU A 7 3.16 -1.95 -29.33
C LEU A 7 1.88 -1.22 -29.78
N GLU A 8 1.87 -0.64 -30.98
CA GLU A 8 0.68 0.05 -31.51
C GLU A 8 -0.52 -0.91 -31.65
N GLN A 9 -0.30 -2.16 -32.08
CA GLN A 9 -1.36 -3.17 -32.18
C GLN A 9 -1.83 -3.64 -30.81
N ILE A 10 -0.93 -3.71 -29.82
CA ILE A 10 -1.28 -4.02 -28.44
C ILE A 10 -2.17 -2.90 -27.87
N ILE A 11 -1.81 -1.63 -28.09
CA ILE A 11 -2.59 -0.48 -27.61
C ILE A 11 -3.93 -0.39 -28.33
N ASP A 12 -3.97 -0.56 -29.64
CA ASP A 12 -5.22 -0.55 -30.43
C ASP A 12 -6.18 -1.68 -30.00
N ARG A 13 -5.65 -2.84 -29.61
CA ARG A 13 -6.48 -3.98 -29.21
C ARG A 13 -6.90 -3.95 -27.74
N PHE A 14 -6.01 -3.54 -26.84
CA PHE A 14 -6.19 -3.69 -25.39
C PHE A 14 -6.13 -2.38 -24.61
N GLY A 15 -5.94 -1.26 -25.29
CA GLY A 15 -5.94 0.06 -24.69
C GLY A 15 -4.60 0.55 -24.14
N PRO A 16 -4.63 1.70 -23.44
CA PRO A 16 -5.84 2.32 -22.88
C PRO A 16 -6.68 3.10 -23.90
N HIS A 17 -7.98 2.80 -23.95
CA HIS A 17 -9.01 3.59 -24.63
C HIS A 17 -9.75 4.48 -23.64
N LEU A 18 -10.20 5.66 -24.09
CA LEU A 18 -11.06 6.52 -23.26
C LEU A 18 -12.47 5.93 -23.17
N HIS A 19 -13.02 5.89 -21.96
CA HIS A 19 -14.38 5.42 -21.71
C HIS A 19 -14.98 6.11 -20.49
N ASP A 20 -15.96 6.98 -20.74
CA ASP A 20 -16.61 7.81 -19.71
C ASP A 20 -18.11 7.49 -19.56
N GLU A 21 -18.55 6.34 -20.09
CA GLU A 21 -19.96 5.94 -20.07
C GLU A 21 -20.18 4.72 -19.17
N PRO A 22 -21.28 4.67 -18.41
CA PRO A 22 -21.65 3.47 -17.67
C PRO A 22 -22.06 2.34 -18.64
N TYR A 23 -22.11 1.10 -18.14
CA TYR A 23 -22.57 -0.04 -18.94
C TYR A 23 -23.91 0.25 -19.62
N GLY A 24 -24.00 0.05 -20.94
CA GLY A 24 -25.20 0.34 -21.73
C GLY A 24 -25.56 1.82 -21.88
N GLY A 25 -24.66 2.74 -21.52
CA GLY A 25 -24.84 4.20 -21.62
C GLY A 25 -25.71 4.80 -20.52
N TRP A 26 -25.88 6.13 -20.58
CA TRP A 26 -26.68 6.89 -19.61
C TRP A 26 -28.18 6.62 -19.77
N GLN A 27 -28.78 5.92 -18.79
CA GLN A 27 -30.19 5.50 -18.83
C GLN A 27 -30.93 5.88 -17.55
N ALA A 28 -31.85 6.84 -17.62
CA ALA A 28 -32.61 7.32 -16.46
C ALA A 28 -33.68 6.32 -15.96
N GLY A 29 -34.20 5.46 -16.83
CA GLY A 29 -35.28 4.52 -16.51
C GLY A 29 -34.81 3.12 -16.11
N ARG A 30 -33.51 2.94 -15.84
CA ARG A 30 -32.94 1.64 -15.52
C ARG A 30 -33.47 1.12 -14.18
N VAL A 31 -33.98 -0.11 -14.18
CA VAL A 31 -34.43 -0.79 -12.96
C VAL A 31 -33.21 -1.39 -12.26
N ILE A 32 -33.05 -1.12 -10.97
CA ILE A 32 -31.97 -1.67 -10.15
C ILE A 32 -32.48 -2.94 -9.47
N ASP A 33 -31.83 -4.07 -9.75
CA ASP A 33 -32.19 -5.37 -9.20
C ASP A 33 -31.59 -5.57 -7.81
N ARG A 34 -30.36 -5.09 -7.61
CA ARG A 34 -29.62 -5.24 -6.35
C ARG A 34 -28.79 -4.02 -6.02
N VAL A 35 -28.73 -3.73 -4.72
CA VAL A 35 -27.84 -2.72 -4.13
C VAL A 35 -26.84 -3.45 -3.26
N VAL A 36 -25.56 -3.42 -3.64
CA VAL A 36 -24.50 -4.21 -2.98
C VAL A 36 -23.61 -3.29 -2.16
N PRO A 37 -23.63 -3.38 -0.81
CA PRO A 37 -22.78 -2.54 0.03
C PRO A 37 -21.32 -2.98 -0.10
N THR A 38 -20.42 -2.04 -0.36
CA THR A 38 -18.98 -2.31 -0.49
C THR A 38 -18.18 -1.03 -0.15
N HIS A 39 -16.91 -0.98 -0.54
CA HIS A 39 -16.04 0.16 -0.30
C HIS A 39 -15.28 0.58 -1.56
N CYS A 40 -14.93 1.86 -1.61
CA CYS A 40 -14.10 2.44 -2.66
C CYS A 40 -12.73 1.73 -2.72
N PRO A 41 -12.26 1.29 -3.89
CA PRO A 41 -11.04 0.48 -4.02
C PRO A 41 -9.74 1.29 -3.96
N TYR A 42 -9.80 2.63 -3.94
CA TYR A 42 -8.63 3.46 -4.22
C TYR A 42 -7.70 3.67 -3.02
N CYS A 43 -8.02 4.62 -2.14
CA CYS A 43 -7.12 5.04 -1.07
C CYS A 43 -7.45 4.38 0.28
N GLY A 44 -6.51 4.47 1.21
CA GLY A 44 -6.60 3.90 2.56
C GLY A 44 -7.74 4.44 3.43
N VAL A 45 -8.49 5.46 2.96
CA VAL A 45 -9.74 5.89 3.62
C VAL A 45 -10.81 4.79 3.55
N GLN A 46 -10.85 4.04 2.45
CA GLN A 46 -11.85 2.97 2.22
C GLN A 46 -13.30 3.46 2.44
N CYS A 47 -13.68 4.55 1.75
CA CYS A 47 -15.03 5.14 1.86
C CYS A 47 -16.12 4.09 1.57
N GLY A 48 -17.18 4.06 2.37
CA GLY A 48 -18.34 3.19 2.12
C GLY A 48 -19.15 3.67 0.91
N MET A 49 -19.55 2.73 0.07
CA MET A 49 -20.41 2.95 -1.09
C MET A 49 -21.28 1.73 -1.35
N ASN A 50 -22.36 1.90 -2.11
CA ASN A 50 -23.14 0.81 -2.68
C ASN A 50 -22.87 0.75 -4.18
N LEU A 51 -22.75 -0.45 -4.74
CA LEU A 51 -22.81 -0.66 -6.18
C LEU A 51 -24.25 -0.99 -6.58
N LEU A 52 -24.74 -0.31 -7.61
CA LEU A 52 -26.06 -0.55 -8.19
C LEU A 52 -25.91 -1.58 -9.30
N VAL A 53 -26.68 -2.66 -9.23
CA VAL A 53 -26.62 -3.77 -10.18
C VAL A 53 -27.96 -3.90 -10.91
N SER A 54 -27.89 -4.05 -12.23
CA SER A 54 -29.02 -4.25 -13.14
C SER A 54 -28.60 -5.23 -14.22
N ASP A 55 -29.42 -6.27 -14.45
CA ASP A 55 -29.15 -7.35 -15.41
C ASP A 55 -27.75 -7.98 -15.22
N GLU A 56 -27.34 -8.25 -13.99
CA GLU A 56 -25.99 -8.76 -13.62
C GLU A 56 -24.81 -7.81 -13.96
N HIS A 57 -25.08 -6.54 -14.27
CA HIS A 57 -24.05 -5.54 -14.52
C HIS A 57 -24.07 -4.46 -13.44
N VAL A 58 -22.89 -4.08 -12.94
CA VAL A 58 -22.73 -2.82 -12.19
C VAL A 58 -23.01 -1.63 -13.11
N VAL A 59 -24.00 -0.82 -12.75
CA VAL A 59 -24.49 0.28 -13.58
C VAL A 59 -24.37 1.66 -12.94
N GLY A 60 -24.02 1.70 -11.66
CA GLY A 60 -23.90 2.94 -10.91
C GLY A 60 -23.40 2.70 -9.49
N PHE A 61 -23.45 3.75 -8.69
CA PHE A 61 -23.13 3.72 -7.29
C PHE A 61 -24.07 4.63 -6.49
N GLU A 62 -24.18 4.37 -5.20
CA GLU A 62 -24.75 5.30 -4.22
C GLU A 62 -23.79 5.43 -3.03
N PRO A 63 -23.67 6.61 -2.41
CA PRO A 63 -22.85 6.76 -1.22
C PRO A 63 -23.50 6.08 -0.01
N ARG A 64 -22.68 5.50 0.87
CA ARG A 64 -23.17 4.93 2.14
C ARG A 64 -23.14 5.98 3.25
N TYR A 65 -24.31 6.29 3.79
CA TYR A 65 -24.47 7.20 4.94
C TYR A 65 -24.22 6.53 6.28
N ASP A 66 -24.30 5.20 6.34
CA ASP A 66 -24.10 4.40 7.55
C ASP A 66 -22.62 4.18 7.91
N PHE A 67 -21.69 4.36 6.97
CA PHE A 67 -20.27 4.15 7.24
C PHE A 67 -19.64 5.39 7.90
N PRO A 68 -19.07 5.27 9.12
CA PRO A 68 -18.70 6.41 9.95
C PRO A 68 -17.54 7.26 9.39
N VAL A 69 -16.70 6.67 8.54
CA VAL A 69 -15.55 7.39 7.99
C VAL A 69 -15.99 8.46 7.00
N ASN A 70 -16.90 8.13 6.08
CA ASN A 70 -17.29 9.05 5.01
C ASN A 70 -18.70 9.64 5.16
N GLU A 71 -19.63 8.99 5.86
CA GLU A 71 -21.01 9.49 6.10
C GLU A 71 -21.62 10.11 4.84
N GLY A 72 -21.67 9.32 3.77
CA GLY A 72 -22.24 9.73 2.48
C GLY A 72 -21.32 10.54 1.56
N LYS A 73 -20.09 10.86 1.98
CA LYS A 73 -19.13 11.65 1.16
C LYS A 73 -18.30 10.74 0.27
N LEU A 74 -18.08 11.14 -0.98
CA LEU A 74 -17.15 10.48 -1.91
C LEU A 74 -16.37 11.54 -2.69
N CYS A 75 -15.14 11.20 -3.08
CA CYS A 75 -14.33 12.06 -3.97
C CYS A 75 -14.55 11.69 -5.44
N PRO A 76 -14.04 12.48 -6.42
CA PRO A 76 -14.18 12.19 -7.84
C PRO A 76 -13.79 10.76 -8.24
N LYS A 77 -12.76 10.18 -7.61
CA LYS A 77 -12.36 8.79 -7.85
C LYS A 77 -13.44 7.79 -7.41
N GLY A 78 -14.03 8.01 -6.24
CA GLY A 78 -15.06 7.11 -5.70
C GLY A 78 -16.33 7.11 -6.53
N VAL A 79 -16.73 8.28 -7.05
CA VAL A 79 -17.95 8.40 -7.86
C VAL A 79 -17.81 7.82 -9.27
N THR A 80 -16.59 7.74 -9.81
CA THR A 80 -16.35 7.12 -11.13
C THR A 80 -15.81 5.70 -11.05
N ALA A 81 -15.54 5.18 -9.85
CA ALA A 81 -14.89 3.87 -9.66
C ALA A 81 -15.59 2.77 -10.47
N TYR A 82 -16.92 2.72 -10.43
CA TYR A 82 -17.73 1.69 -11.08
C TYR A 82 -17.60 1.65 -12.62
N LEU A 83 -17.14 2.73 -13.26
CA LEU A 83 -16.98 2.78 -14.73
C LEU A 83 -15.91 1.81 -15.25
N GLN A 84 -14.92 1.46 -14.42
CA GLN A 84 -13.88 0.52 -14.86
C GLN A 84 -14.35 -0.94 -14.92
N VAL A 85 -15.47 -1.27 -14.27
CA VAL A 85 -15.96 -2.65 -14.14
C VAL A 85 -16.28 -3.23 -15.52
N HIS A 86 -16.93 -2.45 -16.38
CA HIS A 86 -17.31 -2.87 -17.73
C HIS A 86 -16.56 -2.14 -18.84
N HIS A 87 -15.37 -1.63 -18.53
CA HIS A 87 -14.54 -0.95 -19.50
C HIS A 87 -14.27 -1.88 -20.70
N PRO A 88 -14.30 -1.40 -21.96
CA PRO A 88 -14.10 -2.25 -23.14
C PRO A 88 -12.73 -2.95 -23.15
N ASP A 89 -11.72 -2.35 -22.53
CA ASP A 89 -10.36 -2.92 -22.43
C ASP A 89 -10.18 -4.02 -21.39
N ARG A 90 -11.24 -4.41 -20.67
CA ARG A 90 -11.16 -5.48 -19.67
C ARG A 90 -10.64 -6.77 -20.30
N LEU A 91 -9.68 -7.40 -19.64
CA LEU A 91 -9.20 -8.71 -20.07
C LEU A 91 -10.26 -9.77 -19.77
N LEU A 92 -10.68 -10.51 -20.80
CA LEU A 92 -11.78 -11.46 -20.72
C LEU A 92 -11.32 -12.93 -20.74
N TYR A 93 -10.07 -13.21 -21.11
CA TYR A 93 -9.55 -14.57 -21.29
C TYR A 93 -8.02 -14.58 -21.16
N PRO A 94 -7.41 -15.74 -20.83
CA PRO A 94 -5.96 -15.89 -20.82
C PRO A 94 -5.32 -15.52 -22.16
N LEU A 95 -4.17 -14.86 -22.10
CA LEU A 95 -3.38 -14.48 -23.26
C LEU A 95 -1.99 -15.11 -23.18
N ILE A 96 -1.56 -15.76 -24.26
CA ILE A 96 -0.18 -16.25 -24.42
C ILE A 96 0.48 -15.47 -25.54
N LYS A 97 1.71 -15.00 -25.31
CA LYS A 97 2.51 -14.33 -26.34
C LYS A 97 3.13 -15.38 -27.27
N ARG A 98 2.74 -15.37 -28.55
CA ARG A 98 3.30 -16.21 -29.61
C ARG A 98 3.81 -15.31 -30.73
N ASN A 99 5.06 -15.50 -31.14
CA ASN A 99 5.70 -14.70 -32.21
C ASN A 99 5.48 -13.18 -32.03
N GLY A 100 5.71 -12.68 -30.81
CA GLY A 100 5.56 -11.27 -30.47
C GLY A 100 4.13 -10.78 -30.21
N ASN A 101 3.09 -11.60 -30.48
CA ASN A 101 1.68 -11.20 -30.43
C ASN A 101 0.91 -11.94 -29.32
N PHE A 102 0.01 -11.25 -28.64
CA PHE A 102 -0.86 -11.87 -27.63
C PHE A 102 -2.06 -12.56 -28.28
N GLU A 103 -2.17 -13.87 -28.10
CA GLU A 103 -3.25 -14.70 -28.63
C GLU A 103 -4.11 -15.23 -27.47
N ARG A 104 -5.42 -15.37 -27.69
CA ARG A 104 -6.32 -16.03 -26.73
C ARG A 104 -5.87 -17.47 -26.51
N ALA A 105 -5.86 -17.90 -25.26
CA ALA A 105 -5.62 -19.28 -24.86
C ALA A 105 -6.72 -19.76 -23.91
N SER A 106 -6.86 -21.08 -23.76
CA SER A 106 -7.69 -21.64 -22.70
C SER A 106 -6.97 -21.55 -21.35
N TRP A 107 -7.72 -21.67 -20.25
CA TRP A 107 -7.14 -21.74 -18.91
C TRP A 107 -6.17 -22.91 -18.74
N ASP A 108 -6.54 -24.10 -19.22
CA ASP A 108 -5.66 -25.27 -19.10
C ASP A 108 -4.36 -25.07 -19.87
N GLU A 109 -4.42 -24.56 -21.10
CA GLU A 109 -3.21 -24.27 -21.88
C GLU A 109 -2.31 -23.26 -21.16
N ALA A 110 -2.89 -22.15 -20.67
CA ALA A 110 -2.14 -21.10 -20.00
C ALA A 110 -1.52 -21.60 -18.67
N LEU A 111 -2.28 -22.32 -17.85
CA LEU A 111 -1.80 -22.83 -16.56
C LEU A 111 -0.78 -23.97 -16.72
N ASP A 112 -0.93 -24.82 -17.73
CA ASP A 112 0.04 -25.86 -18.06
C ASP A 112 1.35 -25.25 -18.57
N LEU A 113 1.28 -24.19 -19.39
CA LEU A 113 2.48 -23.45 -19.81
C LEU A 113 3.17 -22.78 -18.62
N VAL A 114 2.42 -22.08 -17.75
CA VAL A 114 2.98 -21.44 -16.56
C VAL A 114 3.68 -22.45 -15.66
N THR A 115 3.01 -23.55 -15.33
CA THR A 115 3.58 -24.52 -14.39
C THR A 115 4.70 -25.36 -14.99
N SER A 116 4.64 -25.71 -16.28
CA SER A 116 5.76 -26.38 -16.96
C SER A 116 7.01 -25.51 -16.98
N LYS A 117 6.87 -24.21 -17.28
CA LYS A 117 8.00 -23.27 -17.30
C LYS A 117 8.56 -22.98 -15.92
N PHE A 118 7.71 -22.85 -14.90
CA PHE A 118 8.19 -22.73 -13.53
C PHE A 118 8.96 -23.98 -13.07
N LYS A 119 8.44 -25.18 -13.36
CA LYS A 119 9.16 -26.44 -13.06
C LYS A 119 10.50 -26.53 -13.81
N GLU A 120 10.53 -26.16 -15.08
CA GLU A 120 11.75 -26.12 -15.89
C GLU A 120 12.81 -25.19 -15.27
N VAL A 121 12.41 -23.97 -14.93
CA VAL A 121 13.28 -22.97 -14.29
C VAL A 121 13.80 -23.46 -12.94
N GLN A 122 12.93 -24.02 -12.10
CA GLN A 122 13.35 -24.55 -10.80
C GLN A 122 14.28 -25.75 -10.92
N ALA A 123 14.03 -26.66 -11.88
CA ALA A 123 14.90 -27.81 -12.12
C ALA A 123 16.29 -27.39 -12.58
N LYS A 124 16.39 -26.32 -13.38
CA LYS A 124 17.66 -25.84 -13.95
C LYS A 124 18.44 -24.92 -13.02
N TYR A 125 17.76 -24.06 -12.27
CA TYR A 125 18.37 -22.94 -11.56
C TYR A 125 18.06 -22.89 -10.05
N GLY A 126 17.19 -23.77 -9.56
CA GLY A 126 16.76 -23.80 -8.17
C GLY A 126 15.50 -22.96 -7.90
N LYS A 127 14.94 -23.11 -6.69
CA LYS A 127 13.64 -22.52 -6.31
C LYS A 127 13.65 -20.99 -6.31
N ASP A 128 14.77 -20.40 -5.92
CA ASP A 128 14.98 -18.95 -5.88
C ASP A 128 15.16 -18.33 -7.28
N ALA A 129 15.14 -19.11 -8.36
CA ALA A 129 15.13 -18.57 -9.72
C ALA A 129 13.75 -18.01 -10.14
N ILE A 130 12.76 -18.05 -9.26
CA ILE A 130 11.42 -17.48 -9.48
C ILE A 130 11.16 -16.36 -8.46
N GLY A 131 10.83 -15.17 -8.96
CA GLY A 131 10.40 -14.03 -8.14
C GLY A 131 8.89 -13.82 -8.19
N VAL A 132 8.33 -13.30 -7.11
CA VAL A 132 6.90 -12.94 -7.02
C VAL A 132 6.77 -11.48 -6.57
N TYR A 133 5.94 -10.72 -7.27
CA TYR A 133 5.67 -9.32 -6.93
C TYR A 133 4.16 -9.04 -6.86
N SER A 134 3.72 -8.61 -5.68
CA SER A 134 2.30 -8.42 -5.36
C SER A 134 1.95 -6.95 -5.05
N GLY A 135 0.69 -6.70 -4.69
CA GLY A 135 0.18 -5.35 -4.48
C GLY A 135 -0.69 -5.19 -3.23
N SER A 136 -0.70 -3.98 -2.66
CA SER A 136 -1.53 -3.62 -1.50
C SER A 136 -2.98 -3.24 -1.83
N SER A 137 -3.44 -3.40 -3.07
CA SER A 137 -4.88 -3.22 -3.38
C SER A 137 -5.64 -4.55 -3.39
N LEU A 138 -4.93 -5.66 -3.26
CA LEU A 138 -5.50 -6.98 -2.99
C LEU A 138 -6.21 -7.00 -1.65
N THR A 139 -7.22 -7.86 -1.50
CA THR A 139 -7.81 -8.17 -0.19
C THR A 139 -6.80 -8.87 0.71
N THR A 140 -7.04 -8.86 2.00
CA THR A 140 -6.18 -9.44 3.03
C THR A 140 -5.93 -10.92 2.77
N GLU A 141 -6.97 -11.65 2.38
CA GLU A 141 -6.93 -13.06 1.99
C GLU A 141 -5.94 -13.28 0.84
N LYS A 142 -6.02 -12.45 -0.21
CA LYS A 142 -5.11 -12.50 -1.36
C LYS A 142 -3.68 -12.12 -0.97
N THR A 143 -3.47 -11.12 -0.12
CA THR A 143 -2.13 -10.74 0.36
C THR A 143 -1.47 -11.83 1.20
N TYR A 144 -2.26 -12.51 2.06
CA TYR A 144 -1.83 -13.73 2.75
C TYR A 144 -1.45 -14.82 1.76
N LEU A 145 -2.33 -15.09 0.78
CA LEU A 145 -2.16 -16.14 -0.20
C LEU A 145 -0.89 -15.92 -1.03
N MET A 146 -0.56 -14.70 -1.45
CA MET A 146 0.69 -14.42 -2.18
C MET A 146 1.94 -14.74 -1.35
N GLY A 147 1.94 -14.37 -0.07
CA GLY A 147 3.04 -14.68 0.85
C GLY A 147 3.19 -16.19 1.10
N LYS A 148 2.07 -16.91 1.21
CA LYS A 148 2.03 -18.37 1.32
C LYS A 148 2.45 -19.04 0.01
N PHE A 149 1.98 -18.55 -1.13
CA PHE A 149 2.27 -19.08 -2.46
C PHE A 149 3.75 -19.02 -2.80
N ALA A 150 4.41 -17.88 -2.57
CA ALA A 150 5.85 -17.80 -2.80
C ALA A 150 6.63 -18.82 -1.97
N ARG A 151 6.31 -18.94 -0.67
CA ARG A 151 7.10 -19.73 0.29
C ARG A 151 6.73 -21.22 0.35
N ALA A 152 5.44 -21.54 0.45
CA ALA A 152 4.97 -22.93 0.49
C ALA A 152 4.68 -23.48 -0.92
N GLY A 153 4.18 -22.64 -1.83
CA GLY A 153 3.88 -23.03 -3.21
C GLY A 153 5.15 -23.21 -4.05
N LEU A 154 5.88 -22.12 -4.26
CA LEU A 154 7.11 -22.13 -5.07
C LEU A 154 8.34 -22.53 -4.27
N GLY A 155 8.37 -22.27 -2.96
CA GLY A 155 9.58 -22.45 -2.15
C GLY A 155 10.66 -21.41 -2.43
N THR A 156 10.30 -20.27 -3.02
CA THR A 156 11.21 -19.15 -3.28
C THR A 156 11.23 -18.19 -2.11
N ARG A 157 12.41 -17.63 -1.80
CA ARG A 157 12.54 -16.50 -0.88
C ARG A 157 12.11 -15.18 -1.50
N TYR A 158 12.07 -15.08 -2.83
CA TYR A 158 11.83 -13.83 -3.54
C TYR A 158 10.34 -13.51 -3.67
N ILE A 159 9.82 -12.86 -2.63
CA ILE A 159 8.49 -12.24 -2.61
C ILE A 159 8.60 -10.84 -2.01
N ASP A 160 8.01 -9.86 -2.67
CA ASP A 160 7.75 -8.56 -2.08
C ASP A 160 6.50 -7.94 -2.71
N TYR A 161 6.16 -6.73 -2.29
CA TYR A 161 4.94 -6.05 -2.69
C TYR A 161 5.15 -4.55 -2.87
N ASN A 162 4.27 -3.90 -3.62
CA ASN A 162 4.47 -2.50 -4.03
C ASN A 162 4.47 -1.49 -2.86
N GLY A 163 3.88 -1.84 -1.71
CA GLY A 163 3.94 -1.01 -0.50
C GLY A 163 5.36 -0.85 0.06
N ARG A 164 6.35 -1.64 -0.42
CA ARG A 164 7.78 -1.38 -0.22
C ARG A 164 8.16 0.06 -0.52
N LEU A 165 7.67 0.60 -1.64
CA LEU A 165 8.00 1.96 -2.05
C LEU A 165 7.29 2.99 -1.19
N CYS A 166 6.11 2.63 -0.67
CA CYS A 166 5.14 3.54 -0.08
C CYS A 166 5.45 3.78 1.40
N MET A 167 5.41 2.71 2.21
CA MET A 167 5.27 2.79 3.67
C MET A 167 6.43 2.18 4.47
N VAL A 168 7.47 1.68 3.80
CA VAL A 168 8.50 0.88 4.48
C VAL A 168 9.28 1.67 5.54
N SER A 169 9.52 2.95 5.30
CA SER A 169 10.19 3.84 6.25
C SER A 169 9.34 4.08 7.49
N ALA A 170 8.02 4.29 7.31
CA ALA A 170 7.07 4.37 8.41
C ALA A 170 7.01 3.05 9.20
N ALA A 171 6.93 1.91 8.50
CA ALA A 171 6.90 0.61 9.14
C ALA A 171 8.16 0.35 9.99
N ALA A 172 9.34 0.68 9.45
CA ALA A 172 10.60 0.54 10.19
C ALA A 172 10.68 1.49 11.38
N GLY A 173 10.25 2.75 11.23
CA GLY A 173 10.21 3.72 12.33
C GLY A 173 9.24 3.31 13.44
N ASN A 174 8.02 2.89 13.06
CA ASN A 174 7.00 2.42 14.00
C ASN A 174 7.45 1.16 14.75
N ASN A 175 8.05 0.19 14.06
CA ASN A 175 8.59 -1.00 14.73
C ASN A 175 9.73 -0.66 15.68
N LYS A 176 10.61 0.28 15.33
CA LYS A 176 11.70 0.72 16.22
C LYS A 176 11.17 1.45 17.47
N ALA A 177 10.15 2.29 17.33
CA ALA A 177 9.64 3.11 18.42
C ALA A 177 8.59 2.41 19.28
N PHE A 178 7.69 1.64 18.65
CA PHE A 178 6.49 1.08 19.28
C PHE A 178 6.45 -0.45 19.26
N GLY A 179 7.33 -1.12 18.51
CA GLY A 179 7.31 -2.57 18.32
C GLY A 179 6.17 -3.09 17.44
N ILE A 180 5.42 -2.19 16.79
CA ILE A 180 4.29 -2.53 15.92
C ILE A 180 4.18 -1.54 14.77
N ASP A 181 3.87 -2.03 13.56
CA ASP A 181 3.58 -1.18 12.41
C ASP A 181 2.07 -0.92 12.27
N ARG A 182 1.56 0.11 12.95
CA ARG A 182 0.16 0.56 12.83
C ARG A 182 0.01 2.03 13.21
N ALA A 183 -1.06 2.67 12.74
CA ALA A 183 -1.49 3.95 13.29
C ALA A 183 -1.94 3.76 14.75
N ALA A 184 -1.64 4.73 15.62
CA ALA A 184 -1.96 4.64 17.04
C ALA A 184 -3.43 4.99 17.36
N ASN A 185 -4.11 5.71 16.47
CA ASN A 185 -5.42 6.31 16.73
C ASN A 185 -6.41 6.08 15.57
N PRO A 186 -7.71 5.99 15.88
CA PRO A 186 -8.75 6.20 14.87
C PRO A 186 -8.78 7.65 14.41
N TRP A 187 -9.26 7.92 13.20
CA TRP A 187 -9.39 9.28 12.68
C TRP A 187 -10.48 10.09 13.38
N SER A 188 -11.38 9.44 14.13
CA SER A 188 -12.31 10.11 15.04
C SER A 188 -11.63 10.89 16.16
N ASP A 189 -10.34 10.66 16.41
CA ASP A 189 -9.57 11.43 17.39
C ASP A 189 -9.04 12.76 16.83
N ILE A 190 -8.94 12.89 15.50
CA ILE A 190 -8.42 14.11 14.84
C ILE A 190 -9.21 15.36 15.31
N PRO A 191 -10.56 15.37 15.34
CA PRO A 191 -11.33 16.50 15.85
C PRO A 191 -11.07 16.92 17.31
N LEU A 192 -10.41 16.08 18.10
CA LEU A 192 -10.15 16.30 19.53
C LEU A 192 -8.76 16.91 19.82
N ALA A 193 -7.90 17.01 18.81
CA ALA A 193 -6.56 17.56 18.94
C ALA A 193 -6.58 19.09 18.93
N GLU A 194 -5.90 19.75 19.88
CA GLU A 194 -5.72 21.21 19.85
C GLU A 194 -4.75 21.64 18.74
N VAL A 195 -3.73 20.83 18.44
CA VAL A 195 -2.75 21.07 17.37
C VAL A 195 -2.52 19.83 16.52
N LEU A 196 -2.57 19.99 15.19
CA LEU A 196 -2.18 18.97 14.23
C LEU A 196 -0.86 19.36 13.56
N ILE A 197 0.07 18.42 13.45
CA ILE A 197 1.21 18.52 12.54
C ILE A 197 0.92 17.63 11.33
N LEU A 198 0.91 18.22 10.13
CA LEU A 198 0.78 17.52 8.86
C LEU A 198 2.12 17.63 8.12
N ALA A 199 2.92 16.55 8.16
CA ALA A 199 4.27 16.54 7.61
C ALA A 199 4.36 15.71 6.33
N GLY A 200 4.84 16.31 5.24
CA GLY A 200 4.96 15.63 3.94
C GLY A 200 3.64 15.07 3.41
N ALA A 201 2.51 15.71 3.73
CA ALA A 201 1.17 15.22 3.48
C ALA A 201 0.27 16.29 2.83
N ASN A 202 -0.28 15.97 1.65
CA ASN A 202 -1.28 16.78 0.97
C ASN A 202 -2.66 16.09 1.00
N CYS A 203 -3.28 16.09 2.18
CA CYS A 203 -4.54 15.39 2.43
C CYS A 203 -5.67 15.85 1.49
N ALA A 204 -5.66 17.11 1.06
CA ALA A 204 -6.73 17.67 0.26
C ALA A 204 -6.87 17.04 -1.14
N GLU A 205 -5.76 16.65 -1.76
CA GLU A 205 -5.77 15.97 -3.06
C GLU A 205 -5.75 14.45 -2.91
N THR A 206 -4.96 13.95 -1.96
CA THR A 206 -4.64 12.52 -1.86
C THR A 206 -5.67 11.74 -1.04
N PHE A 207 -6.26 12.38 -0.01
CA PHE A 207 -7.27 11.78 0.87
C PHE A 207 -8.46 12.73 1.10
N PRO A 208 -9.22 13.14 0.07
CA PRO A 208 -10.17 14.26 0.21
C PRO A 208 -11.22 14.09 1.30
N VAL A 209 -11.63 12.86 1.63
CA VAL A 209 -12.60 12.59 2.71
C VAL A 209 -11.97 12.73 4.10
N LEU A 210 -10.65 12.54 4.25
CA LEU A 210 -9.93 12.84 5.49
C LEU A 210 -10.06 14.31 5.89
N ASN A 211 -10.17 15.23 4.92
CA ASN A 211 -10.34 16.66 5.20
C ASN A 211 -11.58 16.96 6.05
N LYS A 212 -12.61 16.11 6.04
CA LYS A 212 -13.75 16.25 6.95
C LYS A 212 -13.28 16.33 8.40
N PHE A 213 -12.41 15.41 8.81
CA PHE A 213 -11.90 15.36 10.18
C PHE A 213 -10.97 16.54 10.49
N LEU A 214 -10.16 16.94 9.50
CA LEU A 214 -9.29 18.11 9.63
C LEU A 214 -10.12 19.38 9.83
N TRP A 215 -11.13 19.64 8.99
CA TRP A 215 -12.00 20.79 9.11
C TRP A 215 -12.81 20.79 10.39
N GLN A 216 -13.32 19.63 10.82
CA GLN A 216 -13.99 19.51 12.12
C GLN A 216 -13.06 19.87 13.28
N GLN A 217 -11.79 19.44 13.22
CA GLN A 217 -10.78 19.85 14.21
C GLN A 217 -10.58 21.37 14.23
N ARG A 218 -10.54 22.00 13.05
CA ARG A 218 -10.43 23.46 12.94
C ARG A 218 -11.67 24.17 13.47
N ASP A 219 -12.86 23.70 13.14
CA ASP A 219 -14.13 24.25 13.64
C ASP A 219 -14.22 24.17 15.17
N ASN A 220 -13.57 23.16 15.76
CA ASN A 220 -13.39 23.02 17.21
C ASN A 220 -12.31 23.95 17.80
N GLY A 221 -11.74 24.86 17.01
CA GLY A 221 -10.72 25.83 17.44
C GLY A 221 -9.28 25.35 17.36
N GLY A 222 -9.04 24.21 16.72
CA GLY A 222 -7.71 23.63 16.59
C GLY A 222 -6.83 24.32 15.52
N ARG A 223 -5.51 24.12 15.62
CA ARG A 223 -4.51 24.74 14.72
C ARG A 223 -3.64 23.72 13.99
N TRP A 224 -3.20 24.06 12.77
CA TRP A 224 -2.41 23.18 11.90
C TRP A 224 -1.00 23.77 11.66
N ILE A 225 0.01 22.94 11.92
CA ILE A 225 1.37 23.15 11.46
C ILE A 225 1.56 22.25 10.24
N VAL A 226 1.83 22.83 9.07
CA VAL A 226 2.05 22.07 7.83
C VAL A 226 3.52 22.15 7.46
N ILE A 227 4.16 21.00 7.26
CA ILE A 227 5.57 20.88 6.90
C ILE A 227 5.65 20.28 5.51
N ASP A 228 5.86 21.12 4.50
CA ASP A 228 5.88 20.72 3.09
C ASP A 228 6.71 21.74 2.29
N PRO A 229 7.63 21.32 1.40
CA PRO A 229 8.37 22.24 0.53
C PRO A 229 7.47 23.04 -0.41
N ARG A 230 6.28 22.53 -0.73
CA ARG A 230 5.30 23.14 -1.62
C ARG A 230 4.19 23.79 -0.82
N GLU A 231 3.65 24.88 -1.36
CA GLU A 231 2.39 25.44 -0.89
C GLU A 231 1.21 24.63 -1.45
N THR A 232 0.99 23.43 -0.91
CA THR A 232 -0.11 22.54 -1.28
C THR A 232 -1.47 23.11 -0.85
N PRO A 233 -2.60 22.62 -1.38
CA PRO A 233 -3.92 23.03 -0.89
C PRO A 233 -4.12 22.78 0.62
N THR A 234 -3.47 21.76 1.18
CA THR A 234 -3.42 21.56 2.64
C THR A 234 -2.57 22.64 3.33
N ALA A 235 -1.40 22.99 2.79
CA ALA A 235 -0.53 24.03 3.35
C ALA A 235 -1.15 25.43 3.34
N ARG A 236 -1.90 25.79 2.28
CA ARG A 236 -2.63 27.08 2.20
C ARG A 236 -3.68 27.25 3.29
N GLN A 237 -4.16 26.14 3.82
CA GLN A 237 -5.09 26.13 4.93
C GLN A 237 -4.34 26.05 6.27
N GLY A 238 -3.04 25.81 6.32
CA GLY A 238 -2.29 25.72 7.58
C GLY A 238 -2.21 27.06 8.31
N ASP A 239 -2.23 27.04 9.65
CA ASP A 239 -1.96 28.23 10.47
C ASP A 239 -0.47 28.60 10.45
N LEU A 240 0.39 27.58 10.34
CA LEU A 240 1.83 27.74 10.23
C LEU A 240 2.39 26.79 9.18
N HIS A 241 2.86 27.35 8.07
CA HIS A 241 3.55 26.60 7.02
C HIS A 241 5.07 26.71 7.16
N LEU A 242 5.72 25.56 7.38
CA LEU A 242 7.17 25.38 7.41
C LEU A 242 7.64 24.89 6.03
N GLN A 243 7.99 25.83 5.16
CA GLN A 243 8.42 25.55 3.79
C GLN A 243 9.91 25.20 3.73
N LEU A 244 10.23 23.95 4.06
CA LEU A 244 11.60 23.43 4.09
C LEU A 244 12.14 23.07 2.70
N LYS A 245 13.46 22.95 2.60
CA LYS A 245 14.14 22.29 1.47
C LYS A 245 13.87 20.78 1.53
N PRO A 246 13.53 20.10 0.41
CA PRO A 246 13.31 18.66 0.42
C PRO A 246 14.49 17.88 1.01
N GLY A 247 14.21 16.91 1.89
CA GLY A 247 15.22 16.07 2.53
C GLY A 247 15.87 16.66 3.79
N THR A 248 15.30 17.73 4.35
CA THR A 248 15.81 18.40 5.57
C THR A 248 14.88 18.29 6.78
N ASP A 249 13.90 17.39 6.73
CA ASP A 249 12.85 17.19 7.72
C ASP A 249 13.37 16.93 9.13
N VAL A 250 14.40 16.08 9.27
CA VAL A 250 15.06 15.80 10.56
C VAL A 250 15.55 17.09 11.24
N ALA A 251 16.06 18.05 10.47
CA ALA A 251 16.54 19.32 11.04
C ALA A 251 15.39 20.15 11.60
N VAL A 252 14.25 20.22 10.88
CA VAL A 252 13.05 20.93 11.34
C VAL A 252 12.46 20.26 12.59
N ALA A 253 12.28 18.93 12.55
CA ALA A 253 11.72 18.18 13.67
C ALA A 253 12.61 18.28 14.93
N ASN A 254 13.94 18.12 14.78
CA ASN A 254 14.87 18.28 15.91
C ASN A 254 14.91 19.74 16.39
N GLY A 255 14.80 20.73 15.50
CA GLY A 255 14.68 22.14 15.87
C GLY A 255 13.44 22.44 16.71
N MET A 256 12.30 21.83 16.36
CA MET A 256 11.08 21.92 17.15
C MET A 256 11.24 21.24 18.52
N LEU A 257 11.83 20.04 18.56
CA LEU A 257 12.06 19.32 19.82
C LEU A 257 13.05 20.07 20.73
N ASN A 258 14.07 20.72 20.16
CA ASN A 258 15.01 21.56 20.89
C ASN A 258 14.28 22.68 21.63
N VAL A 259 13.35 23.37 20.96
CA VAL A 259 12.52 24.41 21.57
C VAL A 259 11.65 23.84 22.67
N ILE A 260 10.99 22.69 22.44
CA ILE A 260 10.15 22.03 23.45
C ILE A 260 10.96 21.70 24.71
N VAL A 261 12.17 21.17 24.56
CA VAL A 261 13.08 20.86 25.69
C VAL A 261 13.54 22.13 26.39
N ARG A 262 14.02 23.13 25.65
CA ARG A 262 14.54 24.40 26.19
C ARG A 262 13.50 25.14 27.03
N GLU A 263 12.25 25.06 26.62
CA GLU A 263 11.12 25.75 27.25
C GLU A 263 10.45 24.92 28.38
N GLY A 264 10.97 23.73 28.68
CA GLY A 264 10.42 22.86 29.73
C GLY A 264 9.02 22.31 29.40
N LEU A 265 8.72 22.10 28.11
CA LEU A 265 7.41 21.65 27.61
C LEU A 265 7.34 20.13 27.37
N ILE A 266 8.28 19.37 27.96
CA ILE A 266 8.29 17.91 27.91
C ILE A 266 7.42 17.31 29.01
N ASP A 267 6.97 16.08 28.81
CA ASP A 267 6.30 15.29 29.86
C ASP A 267 7.34 14.36 30.51
N GLU A 268 7.96 14.85 31.60
CA GLU A 268 9.02 14.11 32.31
C GLU A 268 8.53 12.77 32.87
N GLU A 269 7.28 12.70 33.34
CA GLU A 269 6.73 11.47 33.90
C GLU A 269 6.52 10.43 32.80
N PHE A 270 5.95 10.85 31.66
CA PHE A 270 5.76 9.97 30.51
C PHE A 270 7.10 9.47 29.97
N ILE A 271 8.08 10.36 29.79
CA ILE A 271 9.42 10.00 29.35
C ILE A 271 10.02 8.94 30.28
N ARG A 272 10.01 9.19 31.59
CA ARG A 272 10.60 8.28 32.58
C ARG A 272 9.91 6.91 32.63
N SER A 273 8.58 6.88 32.48
CA SER A 273 7.78 5.67 32.71
C SER A 273 7.43 4.86 31.45
N LYS A 274 7.46 5.48 30.27
CA LYS A 274 6.97 4.88 29.00
C LYS A 274 7.98 4.92 27.86
N THR A 275 9.16 5.48 28.05
CA THR A 275 10.17 5.60 26.98
C THR A 275 11.52 5.03 27.40
N ASN A 276 12.43 4.93 26.44
CA ASN A 276 13.84 4.63 26.65
C ASN A 276 14.68 5.52 25.70
N GLY A 277 15.98 5.62 25.94
CA GLY A 277 16.89 6.36 25.03
C GLY A 277 16.71 7.89 25.04
N TRP A 278 16.11 8.45 26.10
CA TRP A 278 15.83 9.89 26.16
C TRP A 278 17.09 10.74 26.27
N GLU A 279 18.08 10.34 27.07
CA GLU A 279 19.30 11.15 27.26
C GLU A 279 20.11 11.24 25.96
N GLU A 280 20.18 10.16 25.18
CA GLU A 280 20.79 10.15 23.85
C GLU A 280 20.03 11.07 22.88
N THR A 281 18.69 11.02 22.92
CA THR A 281 17.83 11.89 22.11
C THR A 281 18.03 13.36 22.48
N ARG A 282 18.05 13.68 23.77
CA ARG A 282 18.24 15.04 24.31
C ARG A 282 19.59 15.60 23.90
N ALA A 283 20.67 14.83 24.06
CA ALA A 283 22.02 15.22 23.65
C ALA A 283 22.16 15.43 22.14
N ALA A 284 21.45 14.64 21.33
CA ALA A 284 21.40 14.83 19.88
C ALA A 284 20.69 16.14 19.52
N VAL A 285 19.53 16.40 20.13
CA VAL A 285 18.66 17.54 19.87
C VAL A 285 19.25 18.87 20.34
N GLU A 286 20.06 18.89 21.39
CA GLU A 286 20.71 20.11 21.91
C GLU A 286 21.47 20.89 20.83
N LYS A 287 22.06 20.16 19.87
CA LYS A 287 22.84 20.73 18.75
C LYS A 287 21.98 21.34 17.64
N PHE A 288 20.69 21.01 17.59
CA PHE A 288 19.75 21.49 16.57
C PHE A 288 18.94 22.66 17.12
N THR A 289 19.59 23.79 17.41
CA THR A 289 18.88 25.03 17.73
C THR A 289 18.02 25.47 16.53
N PRO A 290 17.00 26.34 16.71
CA PRO A 290 16.23 26.90 15.61
C PRO A 290 17.10 27.53 14.51
N ASP A 291 18.22 28.17 14.87
CA ASP A 291 19.15 28.76 13.89
C ASP A 291 19.87 27.68 13.06
N VAL A 292 20.36 26.62 13.69
CA VAL A 292 21.00 25.50 12.98
C VAL A 292 19.99 24.80 12.06
N ALA A 293 18.80 24.52 12.59
CA ALA A 293 17.71 23.95 11.81
C ALA A 293 17.31 24.85 10.64
N SER A 294 17.32 26.18 10.83
CA SER A 294 17.04 27.16 9.78
C SER A 294 18.09 27.16 8.68
N GLN A 295 19.38 27.10 9.03
CA GLN A 295 20.47 27.04 8.05
C GLN A 295 20.37 25.80 7.15
N ILE A 296 20.07 24.64 7.73
CA ILE A 296 19.93 23.38 7.00
C ILE A 296 18.66 23.39 6.14
N SER A 297 17.51 23.65 6.77
CA SER A 297 16.20 23.47 6.14
C SER A 297 15.75 24.64 5.28
N GLY A 298 16.29 25.84 5.49
CA GLY A 298 15.79 27.07 4.88
C GLY A 298 14.51 27.62 5.51
N VAL A 299 13.90 26.94 6.50
CA VAL A 299 12.76 27.47 7.25
C VAL A 299 13.25 28.55 8.20
N PRO A 300 12.62 29.74 8.28
CA PRO A 300 13.03 30.76 9.25
C PRO A 300 13.03 30.24 10.69
N ALA A 301 14.09 30.51 11.46
CA ALA A 301 14.23 30.08 12.85
C ALA A 301 13.01 30.45 13.71
N ALA A 302 12.47 31.65 13.53
CA ALA A 302 11.28 32.12 14.23
C ALA A 302 10.04 31.24 13.97
N LYS A 303 9.88 30.67 12.77
CA LYS A 303 8.78 29.74 12.47
C LYS A 303 8.99 28.38 13.12
N ILE A 304 10.23 27.88 13.18
CA ILE A 304 10.57 26.62 13.89
C ILE A 304 10.28 26.78 15.38
N GLU A 305 10.67 27.91 15.97
CA GLU A 305 10.38 28.26 17.35
C GLU A 305 8.89 28.36 17.62
N GLN A 306 8.15 29.06 16.75
CA GLN A 306 6.69 29.14 16.83
C GLN A 306 6.04 27.75 16.77
N ALA A 307 6.51 26.85 15.89
CA ALA A 307 5.98 25.51 15.76
C ALA A 307 6.22 24.66 17.02
N GLY A 308 7.45 24.69 17.56
CA GLY A 308 7.81 23.98 18.79
C GLY A 308 6.99 24.45 19.99
N LEU A 309 6.86 25.77 20.17
CA LEU A 309 6.04 26.36 21.24
C LEU A 309 4.55 26.01 21.08
N LEU A 310 4.03 26.07 19.84
CA LEU A 310 2.62 25.81 19.56
C LEU A 310 2.26 24.36 19.91
N TYR A 311 3.06 23.39 19.45
CA TYR A 311 2.81 21.98 19.73
C TYR A 311 3.13 21.60 21.19
N GLY A 312 4.22 22.13 21.75
CA GLY A 312 4.63 21.86 23.13
C GLY A 312 3.58 22.29 24.16
N ARG A 313 3.02 23.50 24.01
CA ARG A 313 2.03 24.08 24.94
C ARG A 313 0.63 23.46 24.83
N ALA A 314 0.30 22.83 23.71
CA ALA A 314 -1.00 22.21 23.50
C ALA A 314 -1.21 21.03 24.48
N LYS A 315 -2.42 20.85 24.99
CA LYS A 315 -2.76 19.74 25.90
C LYS A 315 -2.95 18.42 25.15
N THR A 316 -3.50 18.52 23.94
CA THR A 316 -3.70 17.42 23.00
C THR A 316 -3.05 17.79 21.67
N GLY A 317 -2.54 16.80 20.95
CA GLY A 317 -1.91 17.04 19.66
C GLY A 317 -1.63 15.76 18.93
N MET A 318 -1.72 15.82 17.60
CA MET A 318 -1.44 14.68 16.74
C MET A 318 -0.42 15.06 15.67
N ILE A 319 0.49 14.13 15.37
CA ILE A 319 1.38 14.23 14.22
C ILE A 319 0.98 13.19 13.19
N MET A 320 0.65 13.65 11.99
CA MET A 320 0.35 12.81 10.85
C MET A 320 1.33 13.09 9.72
N HIS A 321 1.82 12.03 9.08
CA HIS A 321 2.74 12.16 7.96
C HIS A 321 2.44 11.20 6.82
N ALA A 322 3.06 11.46 5.67
CA ALA A 322 2.94 10.63 4.48
C ALA A 322 4.26 10.64 3.68
N ARG A 323 4.16 10.44 2.36
CA ARG A 323 5.28 10.17 1.44
C ARG A 323 6.40 11.19 1.50
N GLY A 324 6.12 12.47 1.79
CA GLY A 324 7.16 13.50 1.90
C GLY A 324 8.13 13.29 3.06
N ILE A 325 7.80 12.43 4.02
CA ILE A 325 8.69 12.04 5.12
C ILE A 325 9.38 10.71 4.81
N GLU A 326 8.68 9.82 4.12
CA GLU A 326 9.05 8.41 4.00
C GLU A 326 9.93 8.11 2.79
N HIS A 327 9.73 8.82 1.66
CA HIS A 327 10.41 8.57 0.39
C HIS A 327 11.75 9.31 0.30
N HIS A 328 12.60 9.10 1.30
CA HIS A 328 13.92 9.69 1.41
C HIS A 328 14.96 8.64 1.78
N SER A 329 16.23 8.87 1.44
CA SER A 329 17.34 8.00 1.83
C SER A 329 17.48 7.85 3.36
N ASN A 330 16.97 8.83 4.12
CA ASN A 330 16.89 8.85 5.58
C ASN A 330 15.44 8.79 6.09
N GLY A 331 14.52 8.19 5.35
CA GLY A 331 13.08 8.20 5.68
C GLY A 331 12.75 7.60 7.05
N VAL A 332 13.48 6.57 7.50
CA VAL A 332 13.29 5.98 8.84
C VAL A 332 13.63 6.99 9.93
N ASP A 333 14.70 7.76 9.76
CA ASP A 333 15.13 8.77 10.72
C ASP A 333 14.18 9.96 10.74
N ASN A 334 13.66 10.38 9.57
CA ASN A 334 12.61 11.39 9.50
C ASN A 334 11.39 10.98 10.35
N VAL A 335 10.93 9.74 10.19
CA VAL A 335 9.81 9.18 10.94
C VAL A 335 10.09 9.20 12.45
N LEU A 336 11.25 8.71 12.87
CA LEU A 336 11.64 8.67 14.28
C LEU A 336 11.74 10.07 14.89
N SER A 337 12.25 11.07 14.16
CA SER A 337 12.30 12.45 14.64
C SER A 337 10.92 13.01 14.98
N TYR A 338 9.89 12.71 14.19
CA TYR A 338 8.51 13.12 14.51
C TYR A 338 7.93 12.31 15.68
N ILE A 339 8.19 11.00 15.74
CA ILE A 339 7.77 10.17 16.88
C ILE A 339 8.39 10.69 18.19
N ASN A 340 9.65 11.10 18.17
CA ASN A 340 10.33 11.64 19.35
C ASN A 340 9.64 12.90 19.90
N ILE A 341 9.09 13.77 19.04
CA ILE A 341 8.30 14.93 19.49
C ILE A 341 7.03 14.48 20.22
N VAL A 342 6.35 13.46 19.69
CA VAL A 342 5.13 12.90 20.29
C VAL A 342 5.43 12.28 21.65
N LEU A 343 6.47 11.45 21.74
CA LEU A 343 6.89 10.78 22.97
C LEU A 343 7.41 11.77 24.01
N ALA A 344 8.23 12.74 23.62
CA ALA A 344 8.79 13.75 24.54
C ALA A 344 7.70 14.62 25.18
N THR A 345 6.56 14.78 24.51
CA THR A 345 5.44 15.60 25.01
C THR A 345 4.31 14.77 25.64
N GLY A 346 4.46 13.44 25.74
CA GLY A 346 3.44 12.55 26.28
C GLY A 346 2.13 12.52 25.47
N LYS A 347 2.16 12.97 24.21
CA LYS A 347 0.95 13.12 23.38
C LYS A 347 0.61 11.84 22.60
N ILE A 348 0.55 10.70 23.28
CA ILE A 348 0.11 9.42 22.71
C ILE A 348 -0.63 8.58 23.75
N GLY A 349 -1.60 7.76 23.31
CA GLY A 349 -2.31 6.81 24.17
C GLY A 349 -3.64 7.30 24.74
N ASP A 350 -4.11 8.49 24.33
CA ASP A 350 -5.37 9.11 24.76
C ASP A 350 -6.09 9.78 23.57
N PRO A 351 -7.41 10.03 23.63
CA PRO A 351 -8.12 10.75 22.58
C PRO A 351 -7.54 12.14 22.27
N GLY A 352 -7.42 12.48 20.98
CA GLY A 352 -6.81 13.74 20.51
C GLY A 352 -5.28 13.80 20.64
N ARG A 353 -4.64 12.72 21.11
CA ARG A 353 -3.21 12.58 21.28
C ARG A 353 -2.72 11.41 20.45
N GLY A 354 -1.82 11.66 19.51
CA GLY A 354 -1.47 10.59 18.59
C GLY A 354 -0.38 10.82 17.60
N TYR A 355 -0.09 9.72 16.93
CA TYR A 355 0.82 9.65 15.81
C TYR A 355 0.22 8.70 14.77
N GLY A 356 0.32 9.04 13.48
CA GLY A 356 -0.16 8.16 12.43
C GLY A 356 0.43 8.44 11.06
N THR A 357 0.73 7.37 10.33
CA THR A 357 1.09 7.47 8.93
C THR A 357 -0.15 7.33 8.04
N ILE A 358 -0.33 8.26 7.11
CA ILE A 358 -1.48 8.26 6.21
C ILE A 358 -1.22 7.26 5.08
N THR A 359 -1.80 6.08 5.23
CA THR A 359 -1.61 4.96 4.30
C THR A 359 -2.25 5.24 2.94
N GLY A 360 -1.48 5.03 1.87
CA GLY A 360 -1.87 5.35 0.49
C GLY A 360 -2.99 4.49 -0.08
N GLN A 361 -2.68 3.23 -0.42
CA GLN A 361 -3.60 2.31 -1.09
C GLN A 361 -4.66 1.73 -0.16
N GLY A 362 -5.77 1.28 -0.74
CA GLY A 362 -6.95 0.79 -0.03
C GLY A 362 -6.67 -0.27 1.05
N ASN A 363 -5.83 -1.25 0.74
CA ASN A 363 -5.37 -2.27 1.69
C ASN A 363 -3.88 -2.12 2.04
N GLY A 364 -3.36 -0.89 2.07
CA GLY A 364 -1.95 -0.61 2.40
C GLY A 364 -1.55 -1.07 3.81
N GLN A 365 -2.47 -1.07 4.77
CA GLN A 365 -2.23 -1.63 6.11
C GLN A 365 -2.29 -3.15 6.07
N GLY A 366 -3.36 -3.75 5.51
CA GLY A 366 -3.53 -5.20 5.51
C GLY A 366 -2.44 -5.91 4.70
N GLY A 367 -2.04 -5.34 3.57
CA GLY A 367 -0.94 -5.85 2.76
C GLY A 367 0.42 -5.87 3.46
N ARG A 368 0.60 -5.11 4.55
CA ARG A 368 1.79 -5.18 5.40
C ARG A 368 1.70 -6.27 6.45
N GLU A 369 0.51 -6.60 6.93
CA GLU A 369 0.32 -7.49 8.07
C GLU A 369 0.37 -8.98 7.72
N HIS A 370 0.07 -9.35 6.46
CA HIS A 370 -0.30 -10.72 6.10
C HIS A 370 0.77 -11.51 5.34
N GLY A 371 2.02 -11.02 5.28
CA GLY A 371 3.18 -11.86 4.94
C GLY A 371 3.65 -11.82 3.48
N GLN A 372 3.14 -10.93 2.63
CA GLN A 372 3.69 -10.72 1.27
C GLN A 372 4.98 -9.85 1.23
N LYS A 373 5.52 -9.46 2.38
CA LYS A 373 6.77 -8.69 2.49
C LYS A 373 7.97 -9.64 2.61
N ALA A 374 9.08 -9.30 1.98
CA ALA A 374 10.28 -10.16 1.89
C ALA A 374 10.84 -10.66 3.23
N ASP A 375 10.70 -9.87 4.29
CA ASP A 375 11.26 -10.11 5.63
C ASP A 375 10.18 -10.49 6.67
N GLN A 376 8.94 -10.73 6.25
CA GLN A 376 7.81 -10.88 7.16
C GLN A 376 6.88 -12.04 6.78
N LEU A 377 6.47 -12.78 7.80
CA LEU A 377 5.43 -13.81 7.78
C LEU A 377 4.09 -13.22 8.24
N PRO A 378 2.96 -13.94 8.07
CA PRO A 378 1.65 -13.45 8.51
C PRO A 378 1.61 -13.04 9.99
N GLY A 379 0.88 -11.96 10.28
CA GLY A 379 0.72 -11.40 11.63
C GLY A 379 1.91 -10.59 12.13
N GLN A 380 2.58 -9.83 11.25
CA GLN A 380 3.78 -9.03 11.57
C GLN A 380 4.97 -9.83 12.13
N ARG A 381 4.99 -11.15 11.89
CA ARG A 381 6.03 -12.05 12.36
C ARG A 381 7.31 -11.87 11.53
N SER A 382 8.43 -11.60 12.19
CA SER A 382 9.74 -11.59 11.52
C SER A 382 10.11 -12.98 10.99
N ILE A 383 10.50 -13.07 9.71
CA ILE A 383 10.98 -14.34 9.12
C ILE A 383 12.34 -14.78 9.68
N ASN A 384 13.07 -13.87 10.34
CA ASN A 384 14.39 -14.15 10.93
C ASN A 384 14.29 -14.65 12.38
N ASP A 385 13.09 -14.67 12.96
CA ASP A 385 12.86 -15.18 14.31
C ASP A 385 12.49 -16.67 14.25
N PRO A 386 13.29 -17.57 14.86
CA PRO A 386 13.00 -19.01 14.85
C PRO A 386 11.63 -19.39 15.42
N ALA A 387 11.15 -18.71 16.46
CA ALA A 387 9.85 -19.01 17.08
C ALA A 387 8.70 -18.61 16.14
N HIS A 388 8.84 -17.48 15.45
CA HIS A 388 7.88 -17.06 14.43
C HIS A 388 7.83 -18.00 13.23
N ARG A 389 9.00 -18.44 12.75
CA ARG A 389 9.09 -19.42 11.66
C ARG A 389 8.40 -20.72 12.05
N LYS A 390 8.74 -21.27 13.22
CA LYS A 390 8.14 -22.50 13.73
C LYS A 390 6.61 -22.40 13.82
N TYR A 391 6.09 -21.31 14.38
CA TYR A 391 4.65 -21.10 14.49
C TYR A 391 3.93 -21.18 13.13
N ILE A 392 4.51 -20.55 12.10
CA ILE A 392 3.91 -20.51 10.76
C ILE A 392 4.05 -21.86 10.06
N CYS A 393 5.18 -22.54 10.21
CA CYS A 393 5.38 -23.91 9.71
C CYS A 393 4.34 -24.87 10.30
N ASP A 394 4.15 -24.84 11.62
CA ASP A 394 3.12 -25.64 12.30
C ASP A 394 1.71 -25.31 11.78
N PHE A 395 1.40 -24.02 11.60
CA PHE A 395 0.10 -23.56 11.09
C PHE A 395 -0.15 -23.98 9.62
N TRP A 396 0.89 -24.03 8.80
CA TRP A 396 0.80 -24.43 7.39
C TRP A 396 0.97 -25.93 7.16
N ASP A 397 1.26 -26.73 8.20
CA ASP A 397 1.71 -28.11 8.08
C ASP A 397 2.92 -28.26 7.13
N LEU A 398 3.79 -27.24 7.12
CA LEU A 398 4.98 -27.14 6.27
C LEU A 398 6.22 -27.51 7.07
N PRO A 399 7.08 -28.43 6.62
CA PRO A 399 8.36 -28.69 7.26
C PRO A 399 9.22 -27.42 7.35
N GLU A 400 9.89 -27.20 8.49
CA GLU A 400 10.63 -25.95 8.75
C GLU A 400 11.79 -25.71 7.76
N ASP A 401 12.38 -26.77 7.21
CA ASP A 401 13.43 -26.75 6.20
C ASP A 401 12.91 -26.42 4.79
N GLU A 402 11.59 -26.56 4.56
CA GLU A 402 10.95 -26.11 3.32
C GLU A 402 10.65 -24.60 3.32
N LEU A 403 10.55 -23.95 4.49
CA LEU A 403 10.33 -22.51 4.58
C LEU A 403 11.62 -21.76 4.22
N PRO A 404 11.68 -20.97 3.13
CA PRO A 404 12.88 -20.22 2.79
C PRO A 404 13.25 -19.14 3.83
N GLN A 405 14.47 -18.64 3.73
CA GLN A 405 14.95 -17.48 4.49
C GLN A 405 14.41 -16.16 3.91
N ALA A 406 14.68 -15.03 4.55
CA ALA A 406 14.25 -13.70 4.07
C ALA A 406 14.69 -13.45 2.62
N GLY A 407 13.81 -12.88 1.80
CA GLY A 407 14.16 -12.40 0.45
C GLY A 407 14.86 -11.04 0.48
N VAL A 408 14.78 -10.35 -0.65
CA VAL A 408 15.22 -8.95 -0.81
C VAL A 408 14.02 -8.06 -1.14
N SER A 409 14.18 -6.73 -1.01
CA SER A 409 13.12 -5.79 -1.41
C SER A 409 12.82 -5.88 -2.91
N VAL A 410 11.64 -5.41 -3.35
CA VAL A 410 11.30 -5.43 -4.79
C VAL A 410 12.34 -4.68 -5.64
N VAL A 411 12.93 -3.59 -5.14
CA VAL A 411 13.95 -2.85 -5.90
C VAL A 411 15.17 -3.74 -6.15
N GLU A 412 15.67 -4.39 -5.10
CA GLU A 412 16.76 -5.37 -5.20
C GLU A 412 16.36 -6.61 -6.00
N MET A 413 15.10 -7.03 -5.96
CA MET A 413 14.59 -8.16 -6.75
C MET A 413 14.72 -7.88 -8.25
N PHE A 414 14.43 -6.66 -8.70
CA PHE A 414 14.64 -6.26 -10.09
C PHE A 414 16.13 -6.22 -10.46
N ASP A 415 17.03 -5.91 -9.51
CA ASP A 415 18.47 -6.09 -9.71
C ASP A 415 18.83 -7.56 -9.87
N LYS A 416 18.27 -8.46 -9.05
CA LYS A 416 18.46 -9.91 -9.16
C LYS A 416 17.97 -10.50 -10.47
N MET A 417 16.90 -9.96 -11.04
CA MET A 417 16.45 -10.32 -12.39
C MET A 417 17.48 -9.93 -13.45
N ARG A 418 18.05 -8.72 -13.36
CA ARG A 418 19.06 -8.23 -14.29
C ARG A 418 20.41 -8.95 -14.17
N GLU A 419 20.79 -9.34 -12.95
CA GLU A 419 21.96 -10.19 -12.67
C GLU A 419 21.75 -11.62 -13.17
N GLY A 420 20.52 -11.98 -13.55
CA GLY A 420 20.17 -13.30 -14.03
C GLY A 420 20.07 -14.35 -12.93
N GLU A 421 19.93 -13.94 -11.67
CA GLU A 421 19.64 -14.84 -10.55
C GLU A 421 18.16 -15.29 -10.61
N ILE A 422 17.26 -14.32 -10.85
CA ILE A 422 15.84 -14.59 -11.09
C ILE A 422 15.62 -14.73 -12.60
N LYS A 423 15.07 -15.88 -13.00
CA LYS A 423 14.82 -16.24 -14.41
C LYS A 423 13.35 -16.19 -14.77
N ALA A 424 12.46 -16.45 -13.82
CA ALA A 424 11.03 -16.33 -14.01
C ALA A 424 10.39 -15.39 -12.98
N PHE A 425 9.27 -14.78 -13.36
CA PHE A 425 8.61 -13.78 -12.55
C PHE A 425 7.09 -13.92 -12.63
N LEU A 426 6.41 -13.79 -11.50
CA LEU A 426 4.96 -13.66 -11.43
C LEU A 426 4.61 -12.34 -10.76
N SER A 427 3.88 -11.47 -11.46
CA SER A 427 3.35 -10.22 -10.90
C SER A 427 1.82 -10.20 -10.83
N ILE A 428 1.30 -9.53 -9.81
CA ILE A 428 -0.13 -9.27 -9.63
C ILE A 428 -0.36 -7.94 -8.90
N CYS A 429 -1.45 -7.23 -9.25
CA CYS A 429 -1.90 -6.02 -8.56
C CYS A 429 -0.83 -4.90 -8.50
N ASN A 430 -0.03 -4.77 -9.56
CA ASN A 430 0.97 -3.72 -9.69
C ASN A 430 1.26 -3.42 -11.16
N ASN A 431 1.92 -2.31 -11.42
CA ASN A 431 2.41 -1.94 -12.74
C ASN A 431 3.82 -1.36 -12.59
N GLY A 432 4.81 -2.25 -12.47
CA GLY A 432 6.21 -1.87 -12.23
C GLY A 432 6.78 -0.91 -13.28
N MET A 433 6.32 -0.99 -14.52
CA MET A 433 6.74 -0.07 -15.59
C MET A 433 6.27 1.37 -15.39
N VAL A 434 5.27 1.61 -14.52
CA VAL A 434 4.78 2.94 -14.17
C VAL A 434 5.21 3.34 -12.75
N SER A 435 5.21 2.38 -11.82
CA SER A 435 5.34 2.68 -10.39
C SER A 435 6.73 2.49 -9.79
N LEU A 436 7.63 1.73 -10.42
CA LEU A 436 9.00 1.53 -9.90
C LEU A 436 9.95 2.64 -10.42
N PRO A 437 10.97 3.03 -9.62
CA PRO A 437 11.96 4.00 -10.06
C PRO A 437 12.88 3.42 -11.15
N ASP A 438 13.49 4.31 -11.94
CA ASP A 438 14.43 3.96 -13.01
C ASP A 438 13.86 2.96 -14.03
N ILE A 439 12.86 3.42 -14.78
CA ILE A 439 12.13 2.64 -15.78
C ILE A 439 13.03 1.93 -16.81
N ASN A 440 14.22 2.48 -17.10
CA ASN A 440 15.15 1.86 -18.02
C ASN A 440 15.74 0.56 -17.48
N ASN A 441 16.06 0.54 -16.18
CA ASN A 441 16.52 -0.67 -15.52
C ASN A 441 15.39 -1.68 -15.32
N ILE A 442 14.21 -1.22 -14.93
CA ILE A 442 13.01 -2.08 -14.84
C ILE A 442 12.72 -2.77 -16.17
N ARG A 443 12.75 -2.02 -17.28
CA ARG A 443 12.60 -2.57 -18.64
C ARG A 443 13.63 -3.67 -18.93
N ARG A 444 14.92 -3.42 -18.64
CA ARG A 444 16.00 -4.40 -18.86
C ARG A 444 15.79 -5.67 -18.03
N SER A 445 15.34 -5.53 -16.78
CA SER A 445 15.04 -6.67 -15.92
C SER A 445 13.92 -7.54 -16.49
N LEU A 446 12.83 -6.93 -16.96
CA LEU A 446 11.71 -7.66 -17.57
C LEU A 446 12.08 -8.31 -18.91
N GLU A 447 12.87 -7.62 -19.74
CA GLU A 447 13.39 -8.17 -21.01
C GLU A 447 14.35 -9.35 -20.81
N GLY A 448 15.11 -9.35 -19.70
CA GLY A 448 16.11 -10.38 -19.39
C GLY A 448 15.54 -11.68 -18.82
N LEU A 449 14.27 -11.72 -18.43
CA LEU A 449 13.62 -12.93 -17.91
C LEU A 449 13.49 -14.01 -19.00
N GLU A 450 13.61 -15.27 -18.60
CA GLU A 450 13.28 -16.41 -19.45
C GLU A 450 11.77 -16.61 -19.55
N PHE A 451 11.02 -16.31 -18.49
CA PHE A 451 9.56 -16.45 -18.47
C PHE A 451 8.89 -15.46 -17.52
N ASN A 452 7.85 -14.75 -17.97
CA ASN A 452 7.16 -13.72 -17.20
C ASN A 452 5.64 -13.93 -17.25
N VAL A 453 4.99 -13.92 -16.09
CA VAL A 453 3.54 -14.09 -15.93
C VAL A 453 2.98 -12.86 -15.24
N ASN A 454 1.95 -12.24 -15.81
CA ASN A 454 1.22 -11.17 -15.12
C ASN A 454 -0.25 -11.56 -14.91
N ILE A 455 -0.74 -11.37 -13.70
CA ILE A 455 -2.17 -11.45 -13.37
C ILE A 455 -2.70 -10.02 -13.27
N ASP A 456 -3.58 -9.66 -14.19
CA ASP A 456 -4.08 -8.30 -14.34
C ASP A 456 -5.50 -8.32 -14.92
N PHE A 457 -6.27 -7.26 -14.69
CA PHE A 457 -7.61 -7.09 -15.28
C PHE A 457 -7.62 -6.12 -16.48
N PHE A 458 -6.48 -5.46 -16.75
CA PHE A 458 -6.19 -4.69 -17.97
C PHE A 458 -4.82 -5.06 -18.55
N MET A 459 -4.59 -4.73 -19.83
CA MET A 459 -3.26 -4.82 -20.44
C MET A 459 -2.36 -3.66 -19.99
N SER A 460 -1.86 -3.73 -18.76
CA SER A 460 -0.92 -2.75 -18.20
C SER A 460 0.41 -2.70 -18.93
N GLU A 461 1.16 -1.61 -18.76
CA GLU A 461 2.52 -1.44 -19.30
C GLU A 461 3.44 -2.61 -18.91
N SER A 462 3.29 -3.13 -17.68
CA SER A 462 3.97 -4.34 -17.22
C SER A 462 3.49 -5.62 -17.92
N SER A 463 2.17 -5.81 -18.11
CA SER A 463 1.61 -6.96 -18.85
C SER A 463 2.18 -7.09 -20.26
N ARG A 464 2.53 -5.98 -20.91
CA ARG A 464 3.10 -5.98 -22.27
C ARG A 464 4.42 -6.76 -22.35
N TYR A 465 5.16 -6.89 -21.26
CA TYR A 465 6.40 -7.67 -21.17
C TYR A 465 6.18 -9.14 -20.78
N ALA A 466 4.95 -9.54 -20.44
CA ALA A 466 4.64 -10.91 -20.05
C ALA A 466 4.68 -11.87 -21.24
N ASP A 467 5.00 -13.11 -20.95
CA ASP A 467 4.84 -14.25 -21.85
C ASP A 467 3.43 -14.84 -21.71
N VAL A 468 2.83 -14.75 -20.50
CA VAL A 468 1.44 -15.11 -20.22
C VAL A 468 0.76 -13.99 -19.41
N VAL A 469 -0.44 -13.57 -19.82
CA VAL A 469 -1.31 -12.68 -19.04
C VAL A 469 -2.57 -13.44 -18.65
N LEU A 470 -2.86 -13.49 -17.35
CA LEU A 470 -4.03 -14.17 -16.79
C LEU A 470 -5.06 -13.12 -16.32
N PRO A 471 -6.31 -13.17 -16.81
CA PRO A 471 -7.34 -12.19 -16.46
C PRO A 471 -7.83 -12.39 -15.01
N GLY A 472 -7.43 -11.48 -14.13
CA GLY A 472 -7.86 -11.42 -12.74
C GLY A 472 -9.15 -10.63 -12.53
N THR A 473 -9.51 -10.42 -11.26
CA THR A 473 -10.75 -9.74 -10.85
C THR A 473 -10.56 -8.28 -10.43
N THR A 474 -11.60 -7.46 -10.63
CA THR A 474 -11.73 -6.18 -9.91
C THR A 474 -12.35 -6.36 -8.53
N TRP A 475 -12.35 -5.32 -7.69
CA TRP A 475 -12.93 -5.39 -6.34
C TRP A 475 -14.45 -5.63 -6.32
N SER A 476 -15.16 -5.39 -7.43
CA SER A 476 -16.60 -5.67 -7.52
C SER A 476 -16.91 -7.12 -7.89
N GLU A 477 -15.91 -7.88 -8.33
CA GLU A 477 -16.06 -9.26 -8.82
C GLU A 477 -15.61 -10.31 -7.82
N ASP A 478 -15.07 -9.87 -6.68
CA ASP A 478 -14.56 -10.73 -5.62
C ASP A 478 -14.91 -10.13 -4.25
N GLU A 479 -14.68 -10.89 -3.19
CA GLU A 479 -14.96 -10.49 -1.83
C GLU A 479 -13.81 -10.84 -0.88
N GLY A 480 -13.76 -10.13 0.24
CA GLY A 480 -12.74 -10.34 1.26
C GLY A 480 -12.70 -9.16 2.21
N VAL A 481 -11.62 -9.02 2.97
CA VAL A 481 -11.44 -7.88 3.87
C VAL A 481 -10.23 -7.05 3.49
N THR A 482 -10.26 -5.77 3.85
CA THR A 482 -9.10 -4.86 3.81
C THR A 482 -8.90 -4.26 5.19
N ALA A 483 -7.71 -3.70 5.44
CA ALA A 483 -7.45 -2.85 6.60
C ALA A 483 -7.16 -1.42 6.11
N SER A 484 -8.01 -0.49 6.55
CA SER A 484 -7.89 0.93 6.25
C SER A 484 -6.67 1.57 6.94
N ALA A 485 -6.42 2.84 6.63
CA ALA A 485 -5.32 3.63 7.19
C ALA A 485 -5.38 3.79 8.72
N GLU A 486 -6.57 3.72 9.33
CA GLU A 486 -6.75 3.72 10.80
C GLU A 486 -6.77 2.31 11.40
N GLY A 487 -6.42 1.28 10.61
CA GLY A 487 -6.42 -0.11 11.05
C GLY A 487 -7.81 -0.76 11.16
N ARG A 488 -8.89 -0.08 10.74
CA ARG A 488 -10.23 -0.68 10.70
C ARG A 488 -10.29 -1.78 9.64
N VAL A 489 -10.78 -2.96 10.03
CA VAL A 489 -11.11 -4.05 9.10
C VAL A 489 -12.40 -3.70 8.36
N VAL A 490 -12.36 -3.78 7.04
CA VAL A 490 -13.41 -3.36 6.12
C VAL A 490 -13.77 -4.56 5.24
N LYS A 491 -15.06 -4.90 5.14
CA LYS A 491 -15.54 -5.98 4.27
C LYS A 491 -15.83 -5.44 2.87
N ILE A 492 -15.18 -6.03 1.87
CA ILE A 492 -15.49 -5.87 0.45
C ILE A 492 -16.45 -6.99 0.06
N ASN A 493 -17.59 -6.63 -0.53
CA ASN A 493 -18.58 -7.59 -1.01
C ASN A 493 -18.58 -7.63 -2.54
N LYS A 494 -18.65 -8.86 -3.07
CA LYS A 494 -18.82 -9.16 -4.49
C LYS A 494 -20.19 -8.68 -4.96
N ALA A 495 -20.22 -7.97 -6.09
CA ALA A 495 -21.44 -7.43 -6.69
C ALA A 495 -21.90 -8.21 -7.94
N ILE A 496 -20.95 -8.68 -8.74
CA ILE A 496 -21.17 -9.41 -9.99
C ILE A 496 -20.11 -10.51 -10.15
N ASP A 497 -20.30 -11.42 -11.11
CA ASP A 497 -19.26 -12.38 -11.48
C ASP A 497 -18.20 -11.78 -12.42
N PRO A 498 -16.98 -12.35 -12.47
CA PRO A 498 -15.94 -11.90 -13.39
C PRO A 498 -16.39 -11.98 -14.86
N PRO A 499 -15.95 -11.06 -15.73
CA PRO A 499 -16.41 -11.02 -17.11
C PRO A 499 -15.75 -12.09 -17.98
N GLY A 500 -16.51 -12.64 -18.94
CA GLY A 500 -16.00 -13.63 -19.89
C GLY A 500 -15.51 -14.91 -19.22
N GLU A 501 -14.23 -15.22 -19.41
CA GLU A 501 -13.54 -16.34 -18.76
C GLU A 501 -12.64 -15.89 -17.60
N ALA A 502 -12.66 -14.62 -17.19
CA ALA A 502 -11.85 -14.16 -16.06
C ALA A 502 -12.13 -14.97 -14.78
N LYS A 503 -11.13 -15.05 -13.89
CA LYS A 503 -11.22 -15.84 -12.65
C LYS A 503 -10.70 -15.04 -11.47
N GLU A 504 -11.24 -15.34 -10.29
CA GLU A 504 -10.79 -14.77 -9.03
C GLU A 504 -9.28 -14.99 -8.83
N ASP A 505 -8.58 -13.95 -8.38
CA ASP A 505 -7.12 -13.99 -8.23
C ASP A 505 -6.66 -15.16 -7.33
N TRP A 506 -7.43 -15.43 -6.27
CA TRP A 506 -7.12 -16.52 -5.35
C TRP A 506 -7.28 -17.91 -5.99
N TRP A 507 -8.23 -18.06 -6.91
CA TRP A 507 -8.41 -19.29 -7.67
C TRP A 507 -7.22 -19.55 -8.59
N ILE A 508 -6.74 -18.50 -9.29
CA ILE A 508 -5.59 -18.59 -10.19
C ILE A 508 -4.36 -19.09 -9.41
N ILE A 509 -4.08 -18.50 -8.25
CA ILE A 509 -2.94 -18.88 -7.42
C ILE A 509 -3.08 -20.30 -6.88
N ASN A 510 -4.27 -20.70 -6.43
CA ASN A 510 -4.52 -22.08 -5.99
C ASN A 510 -4.27 -23.09 -7.11
N GLU A 511 -4.76 -22.81 -8.33
CA GLU A 511 -4.61 -23.71 -9.47
C GLU A 511 -3.16 -23.85 -9.95
N ILE A 512 -2.38 -22.77 -9.90
CA ILE A 512 -0.93 -22.82 -10.14
C ILE A 512 -0.27 -23.68 -9.06
N ALA A 513 -0.56 -23.45 -7.78
CA ALA A 513 0.04 -24.21 -6.69
C ALA A 513 -0.32 -25.71 -6.76
N ARG A 514 -1.58 -26.04 -7.08
CA ARG A 514 -2.07 -27.41 -7.29
C ARG A 514 -1.30 -28.10 -8.40
N ARG A 515 -1.19 -27.49 -9.59
CA ARG A 515 -0.41 -28.01 -10.72
C ARG A 515 1.10 -28.09 -10.44
N MET A 516 1.62 -27.25 -9.54
CA MET A 516 2.99 -27.35 -9.01
C MET A 516 3.18 -28.51 -8.00
N GLY A 517 2.15 -29.29 -7.70
CA GLY A 517 2.22 -30.44 -6.78
C GLY A 517 2.10 -30.03 -5.30
N ARG A 518 1.54 -28.86 -5.01
CA ARG A 518 1.40 -28.31 -3.66
C ARG A 518 -0.04 -28.27 -3.16
N GLU A 519 -0.93 -29.04 -3.78
CA GLU A 519 -2.38 -29.11 -3.49
C GLU A 519 -2.71 -29.21 -2.00
N LYS A 520 -1.94 -30.01 -1.25
CA LYS A 520 -2.16 -30.17 0.20
C LYS A 520 -2.13 -28.84 0.99
N TYR A 521 -1.41 -27.83 0.50
CA TYR A 521 -1.31 -26.51 1.14
C TYR A 521 -2.29 -25.47 0.57
N PHE A 522 -2.94 -25.76 -0.57
CA PHE A 522 -3.74 -24.81 -1.37
C PHE A 522 -5.05 -25.46 -1.85
N HIS A 523 -5.95 -25.73 -0.90
CA HIS A 523 -7.25 -26.37 -1.13
C HIS A 523 -8.42 -25.45 -0.72
N PHE A 524 -8.28 -24.14 -0.94
CA PHE A 524 -9.29 -23.16 -0.59
C PHE A 524 -10.39 -23.08 -1.66
N ASN A 525 -11.64 -23.15 -1.24
CA ASN A 525 -12.83 -23.09 -2.10
C ASN A 525 -13.51 -21.72 -2.11
N SER A 526 -13.12 -20.83 -1.20
CA SER A 526 -13.62 -19.45 -1.13
C SER A 526 -12.61 -18.55 -0.43
N SER A 527 -12.71 -17.23 -0.61
CA SER A 527 -11.90 -16.28 0.16
C SER A 527 -12.17 -16.39 1.66
N ARG A 528 -13.35 -16.83 2.09
CA ARG A 528 -13.67 -17.01 3.52
C ARG A 528 -12.83 -18.09 4.22
N GLU A 529 -12.37 -19.10 3.48
CA GLU A 529 -11.51 -20.15 4.02
C GLU A 529 -10.04 -19.73 4.11
N ILE A 530 -9.64 -18.73 3.32
CA ILE A 530 -8.30 -18.14 3.29
C ILE A 530 -8.17 -17.16 4.46
#